data_AF-A0A7C2TTY5-F1
#
_entry.id   AF-A0A7C2TTY5-F1
#
_cell.length_a   1.000
_cell.length_b   1.000
_cell.length_c   1.000
_cell.angle_alpha   90.00
_cell.angle_beta   90.00
_cell.angle_gamma   90.00
#
_symmetry.space_group_name_H-M   'P 1'
#
loop_
_entity.id
_entity.type
_entity.pdbx_description
1 polymer ?
#
loop_
_entity_poly.entity_id
_entity_poly.type
_entity_poly.pdbx_seq_one_letter_code
_entity_poly.pdbx_strand_id
1 'polypeptide(L)'
;MKKILIVGLIGLVVSLFVVGSYYALFRYRTFPPAADQPVETLDVPYVERSVELSERGAEDPVWQHVPGKTFALAPQVTAIPWGRASVAEVTVAAFHNGERIFFRLQWRDATENREVGRDMFTDACAIMLPLVEEPQPNTIM
;
A
#
# COMPACT_ATOMS: atom_id res chain seq x y z
N MET A 1 -34.14 48.15 4.68
CA MET A 1 -34.23 46.76 5.20
C MET A 1 -33.99 45.70 4.12
N LYS A 2 -34.78 45.65 3.03
CA LYS A 2 -34.61 44.68 1.92
C LYS A 2 -33.19 44.59 1.32
N LYS A 3 -32.53 45.73 1.09
CA LYS A 3 -31.15 45.77 0.52
C LYS A 3 -30.10 45.16 1.45
N ILE A 4 -30.20 45.39 2.76
CA ILE A 4 -29.30 44.83 3.77
C ILE A 4 -29.49 43.30 3.87
N LEU A 5 -30.75 42.85 3.79
CA LEU A 5 -31.08 41.42 3.77
C LEU A 5 -30.48 40.71 2.53
N ILE A 6 -30.56 41.34 1.35
CA ILE A 6 -30.00 40.80 0.10
C ILE A 6 -28.47 40.71 0.18
N VAL A 7 -27.80 41.76 0.66
CA VAL A 7 -26.33 41.76 0.81
C VAL A 7 -25.89 40.70 1.82
N GLY A 8 -26.62 40.52 2.93
CA GLY A 8 -26.35 39.47 3.90
C GLY A 8 -26.51 38.06 3.32
N LEU A 9 -27.55 37.84 2.51
CA LEU A 9 -27.79 36.55 1.86
C LEU A 9 -26.70 36.22 0.82
N ILE A 10 -26.26 37.20 0.03
CA ILE A 10 -25.16 37.02 -0.93
C ILE A 10 -23.88 36.65 -0.18
N GLY A 11 -23.56 37.36 0.92
CA GLY A 11 -22.41 37.04 1.76
C GLY A 11 -22.44 35.62 2.32
N LEU A 12 -23.61 35.15 2.75
CA LEU A 12 -23.80 33.78 3.23
C LEU A 12 -23.55 32.75 2.11
N VAL A 13 -24.13 32.95 0.93
CA VAL A 13 -23.98 32.03 -0.20
C VAL A 13 -22.52 31.95 -0.67
N VAL A 14 -21.83 33.09 -0.77
CA VAL A 14 -20.41 33.12 -1.12
C VAL A 14 -19.57 32.40 -0.06
N SER A 15 -19.85 32.64 1.23
CA SER A 15 -19.14 31.95 2.32
C SER A 15 -19.34 30.44 2.25
N LEU A 16 -20.58 29.97 2.07
CA LEU A 16 -20.89 28.55 1.92
C LEU A 16 -20.22 27.95 0.68
N PHE A 17 -20.16 28.67 -0.44
CA PHE A 17 -19.47 28.22 -1.65
C PHE A 17 -17.96 28.12 -1.43
N VAL A 18 -17.34 29.11 -0.77
CA VAL A 18 -15.91 29.10 -0.46
C VAL A 18 -15.57 27.96 0.51
N VAL A 19 -16.36 27.77 1.57
CA VAL A 19 -16.17 26.66 2.52
C VAL A 19 -16.39 25.33 1.83
N GLY A 20 -17.45 25.17 1.03
CA GLY A 20 -17.72 23.96 0.27
C GLY A 20 -16.62 23.63 -0.74
N SER A 21 -16.12 24.65 -1.45
CA SER A 21 -15.00 24.51 -2.40
C SER A 21 -13.69 24.19 -1.68
N TYR A 22 -13.44 24.80 -0.52
CA TYR A 22 -12.30 24.47 0.33
C TYR A 22 -12.38 23.01 0.79
N TYR A 23 -13.52 22.58 1.34
CA TYR A 23 -13.72 21.19 1.73
C TYR A 23 -13.58 20.22 0.55
N ALA A 24 -14.11 20.55 -0.62
CA ALA A 24 -13.96 19.72 -1.81
C ALA A 24 -12.49 19.64 -2.25
N LEU A 25 -11.81 20.78 -2.42
CA LEU A 25 -10.42 20.81 -2.88
C LEU A 25 -9.45 20.14 -1.90
N PHE A 26 -9.65 20.31 -0.59
CA PHE A 26 -8.76 19.76 0.41
C PHE A 26 -9.10 18.32 0.82
N ARG A 27 -10.37 17.88 0.77
CA ARG A 27 -10.76 16.50 1.10
C ARG A 27 -10.64 15.54 -0.07
N TYR A 28 -10.84 15.98 -1.32
CA TYR A 28 -10.64 15.13 -2.50
C TYR A 28 -9.18 15.08 -2.99
N ARG A 29 -8.25 15.83 -2.40
CA ARG A 29 -6.81 15.79 -2.74
C ARG A 29 -5.93 15.03 -1.75
N THR A 30 -6.49 14.29 -0.78
CA THR A 30 -5.69 13.70 0.31
C THR A 30 -5.01 12.37 -0.02
N PHE A 31 -4.35 12.27 -1.17
CA PHE A 31 -3.07 11.56 -1.18
C PHE A 31 -2.04 12.58 -1.63
N PRO A 32 -1.06 12.97 -0.78
CA PRO A 32 0.13 13.58 -1.32
C PRO A 32 0.65 12.64 -2.42
N PRO A 33 1.11 13.15 -3.57
CA PRO A 33 1.83 12.30 -4.50
C PRO A 33 2.86 11.54 -3.67
N ALA A 34 2.90 10.21 -3.79
CA ALA A 34 3.85 9.33 -3.11
C ALA A 34 5.33 9.64 -3.47
N ALA A 35 5.57 10.77 -4.13
CA ALA A 35 6.79 11.15 -4.81
C ALA A 35 7.96 11.50 -3.87
N ASP A 36 7.71 11.82 -2.60
CA ASP A 36 8.77 12.30 -1.69
C ASP A 36 9.04 11.39 -0.48
N GLN A 37 8.41 10.20 -0.39
CA GLN A 37 8.79 9.22 0.63
C GLN A 37 10.09 8.54 0.17
N PRO A 38 11.16 8.53 1.00
CA PRO A 38 12.40 7.85 0.63
C PRO A 38 12.09 6.37 0.37
N VAL A 39 12.56 5.85 -0.77
CA VAL A 39 12.37 4.44 -1.13
C VAL A 39 13.03 3.60 -0.04
N GLU A 40 12.20 2.89 0.70
CA GLU A 40 12.68 1.98 1.72
C GLU A 40 13.31 0.76 1.07
N THR A 41 14.56 0.47 1.44
CA THR A 41 15.29 -0.72 0.97
C THR A 41 15.39 -1.77 2.08
N LEU A 42 15.63 -3.02 1.67
CA LEU A 42 15.95 -4.16 2.53
C LEU A 42 17.23 -4.81 2.00
N ASP A 43 18.21 -5.01 2.88
CA ASP A 43 19.42 -5.76 2.55
C ASP A 43 19.10 -7.26 2.44
N VAL A 44 19.58 -7.89 1.37
CA VAL A 44 19.36 -9.32 1.11
C VAL A 44 20.71 -10.04 1.24
N PRO A 45 21.04 -10.62 2.41
CA PRO A 45 22.33 -11.27 2.63
C PRO A 45 22.46 -12.59 1.85
N TYR A 46 23.70 -12.96 1.58
CA TYR A 46 24.04 -14.32 1.14
C TYR A 46 23.94 -15.31 2.30
N VAL A 47 23.20 -16.39 2.11
CA VAL A 47 23.11 -17.51 3.04
C VAL A 47 23.17 -18.80 2.24
N GLU A 48 24.13 -19.68 2.55
CA GLU A 48 24.28 -20.99 1.90
C GLU A 48 23.21 -21.98 2.42
N ARG A 49 21.96 -21.69 2.09
CA ARG A 49 20.78 -22.49 2.44
C ARG A 49 19.74 -22.40 1.34
N SER A 50 18.85 -23.37 1.28
CA SER A 50 17.68 -23.33 0.40
C SER A 50 16.44 -23.60 1.23
N VAL A 51 15.33 -22.98 0.86
CA VAL A 51 14.03 -23.15 1.50
C VAL A 51 13.04 -23.68 0.47
N GLU A 52 12.14 -24.55 0.90
CA GLU A 52 11.06 -25.07 0.04
C GLU A 52 9.97 -24.01 -0.18
N LEU A 53 9.32 -24.01 -1.34
CA LEU A 53 8.17 -23.13 -1.62
C LEU A 53 6.88 -23.78 -1.09
N SER A 54 6.81 -23.98 0.22
CA SER A 54 5.68 -24.59 0.94
C SER A 54 5.49 -23.91 2.30
N GLU A 55 4.39 -24.22 3.00
CA GLU A 55 4.15 -23.71 4.37
C GLU A 55 5.33 -24.05 5.30
N ARG A 56 5.89 -25.25 5.18
CA ARG A 56 7.07 -25.67 5.95
C ARG A 56 8.30 -24.82 5.65
N GLY A 57 8.43 -24.35 4.41
CA GLY A 57 9.52 -23.44 4.06
C GLY A 57 9.36 -22.06 4.70
N ALA A 58 8.12 -21.55 4.82
CA ALA A 58 7.86 -20.29 5.53
C ALA A 58 8.18 -20.36 7.04
N GLU A 59 8.24 -21.57 7.61
CA GLU A 59 8.60 -21.85 9.00
C GLU A 59 10.08 -22.26 9.20
N ASP A 60 10.90 -22.27 8.14
CA ASP A 60 12.30 -22.70 8.24
C ASP A 60 13.09 -21.86 9.29
N PRO A 61 13.90 -22.49 10.16
CA PRO A 61 14.67 -21.77 11.18
C PRO A 61 15.63 -20.69 10.67
N VAL A 62 15.99 -20.70 9.37
CA VAL A 62 16.80 -19.65 8.75
C VAL A 62 16.18 -18.27 8.96
N TRP A 63 14.85 -18.17 8.94
CA TRP A 63 14.13 -16.91 9.06
C TRP A 63 14.26 -16.25 10.44
N GLN A 64 14.74 -16.98 11.46
CA GLN A 64 15.06 -16.41 12.76
C GLN A 64 16.35 -15.57 12.75
N HIS A 65 17.20 -15.78 11.74
CA HIS A 65 18.52 -15.18 11.62
C HIS A 65 18.61 -14.17 10.46
N VAL A 66 17.66 -14.22 9.53
CA VAL A 66 17.55 -13.28 8.42
C VAL A 66 16.79 -12.03 8.89
N PRO A 67 17.33 -10.81 8.75
CA PRO A 67 16.66 -9.60 9.16
C PRO A 67 15.37 -9.39 8.35
N GLY A 68 14.28 -9.11 9.05
CA GLY A 68 13.02 -8.68 8.44
C GLY A 68 12.82 -7.18 8.56
N LYS A 69 12.13 -6.59 7.58
CA LYS A 69 11.74 -5.18 7.59
C LYS A 69 10.25 -5.04 7.30
N THR A 70 9.57 -4.19 8.06
CA THR A 70 8.15 -3.88 7.88
C THR A 70 8.00 -2.68 6.95
N PHE A 71 7.18 -2.84 5.92
CA PHE A 71 6.85 -1.83 4.93
C PHE A 71 5.38 -1.44 5.06
N ALA A 72 5.11 -0.13 5.11
CA ALA A 72 3.75 0.38 5.05
C ALA A 72 3.19 0.18 3.62
N LEU A 73 1.96 -0.33 3.53
CA LEU A 73 1.25 -0.50 2.27
C LEU A 73 0.28 0.66 2.03
N ALA A 74 0.23 1.12 0.78
CA ALA A 74 -0.74 2.10 0.32
C ALA A 74 -1.93 1.40 -0.36
N PRO A 75 -3.16 1.89 -0.18
CA PRO A 75 -4.29 1.40 -0.95
C PRO A 75 -4.10 1.71 -2.44
N GLN A 76 -4.63 0.84 -3.29
CA GLN A 76 -4.70 1.10 -4.72
C GLN A 76 -5.72 2.22 -4.99
N VAL A 77 -5.35 3.24 -5.77
CA VAL A 77 -6.14 4.46 -5.99
C VAL A 77 -6.72 4.54 -7.42
N THR A 78 -7.25 3.43 -7.93
CA THR A 78 -7.69 3.32 -9.34
C THR A 78 -9.08 3.89 -9.60
N ALA A 79 -9.96 3.91 -8.59
CA ALA A 79 -11.33 4.40 -8.72
C ALA A 79 -11.79 5.15 -7.46
N ILE A 80 -12.66 6.15 -7.65
CA ILE A 80 -13.29 6.93 -6.59
C ILE A 80 -14.67 6.32 -6.27
N PRO A 81 -15.11 6.22 -4.99
CA PRO A 81 -14.39 6.63 -3.78
C PRO A 81 -13.22 5.71 -3.47
N TRP A 82 -12.09 6.29 -3.06
CA TRP A 82 -10.92 5.50 -2.69
C TRP A 82 -11.22 4.60 -1.49
N GLY A 83 -10.83 3.33 -1.59
CA GLY A 83 -10.91 2.38 -0.50
C GLY A 83 -9.91 2.67 0.62
N ARG A 84 -10.06 1.95 1.73
CA ARG A 84 -9.00 1.81 2.73
C ARG A 84 -8.24 0.53 2.45
N ALA A 85 -6.93 0.51 2.72
CA ALA A 85 -6.17 -0.73 2.68
C ALA A 85 -6.67 -1.64 3.81
N SER A 86 -7.12 -2.86 3.47
CA SER A 86 -7.49 -3.89 4.46
C SER A 86 -6.26 -4.43 5.18
N VAL A 87 -5.12 -4.49 4.48
CA VAL A 87 -3.81 -4.82 5.01
C VAL A 87 -2.94 -3.56 4.93
N ALA A 88 -2.51 -3.04 6.07
CA ALA A 88 -1.81 -1.75 6.16
C ALA A 88 -0.28 -1.86 6.07
N GLU A 89 0.28 -3.05 6.31
CA GLU A 89 1.72 -3.27 6.34
C GLU A 89 2.07 -4.72 6.00
N VAL A 90 3.28 -4.93 5.51
CA VAL A 90 3.85 -6.25 5.28
C VAL A 90 5.27 -6.30 5.82
N THR A 91 5.60 -7.36 6.56
CA THR A 91 6.97 -7.64 6.98
C THR A 91 7.61 -8.59 5.97
N VAL A 92 8.75 -8.17 5.43
CA VAL A 92 9.52 -8.92 4.43
C VAL A 92 10.88 -9.27 5.00
N ALA A 93 11.25 -10.55 4.95
CA ALA A 93 12.61 -11.03 5.16
C ALA A 93 13.08 -11.70 3.87
N ALA A 94 14.33 -11.50 3.50
CA ALA A 94 14.87 -12.07 2.27
C ALA A 94 16.34 -12.44 2.40
N PHE A 95 16.75 -13.49 1.69
CA PHE A 95 18.15 -13.87 1.54
C PHE A 95 18.36 -14.50 0.15
N HIS A 96 19.60 -14.63 -0.29
CA HIS A 96 19.94 -15.35 -1.52
C HIS A 96 21.05 -16.37 -1.30
N ASN A 97 21.12 -17.40 -2.12
CA ASN A 97 22.18 -18.43 -2.05
C ASN A 97 23.08 -18.45 -3.30
N GLY A 98 23.01 -17.40 -4.12
CA GLY A 98 23.78 -17.27 -5.36
C GLY A 98 23.12 -17.91 -6.58
N GLU A 99 22.19 -18.84 -6.39
CA GLU A 99 21.34 -19.40 -7.47
C GLU A 99 19.92 -18.81 -7.41
N ARG A 100 19.38 -18.65 -6.20
CA ARG A 100 18.00 -18.24 -5.94
C ARG A 100 17.96 -17.15 -4.88
N ILE A 101 16.91 -16.35 -4.96
CA ILE A 101 16.50 -15.40 -3.92
C ILE A 101 15.21 -15.92 -3.28
N PHE A 102 15.14 -15.84 -1.96
CA PHE A 102 14.01 -16.29 -1.16
C PHE A 102 13.41 -15.11 -0.44
N PHE A 103 12.08 -15.02 -0.45
CA PHE A 103 11.32 -13.99 0.23
C PHE A 103 10.32 -14.65 1.18
N ARG A 104 10.27 -14.16 2.41
CA ARG A 104 9.23 -14.48 3.39
C ARG A 104 8.42 -13.23 3.65
N LEU A 105 7.13 -13.31 3.35
CA LEU A 105 6.18 -12.24 3.55
C LEU A 105 5.25 -12.61 4.70
N GLN A 106 5.01 -11.66 5.59
CA GLN A 106 4.09 -11.81 6.71
C GLN A 106 3.24 -10.54 6.80
N TRP A 107 1.93 -10.71 6.89
CA TRP A 107 0.99 -9.62 7.13
C TRP A 107 -0.04 -10.06 8.16
N ARG A 108 -0.70 -9.08 8.77
CA ARG A 108 -1.80 -9.35 9.68
C ARG A 108 -3.10 -9.30 8.90
N ASP A 109 -3.85 -10.38 8.96
CA ASP A 109 -5.22 -10.47 8.52
C ASP A 109 -6.07 -11.14 9.61
N ALA A 110 -7.29 -10.65 9.80
CA ALA A 110 -8.24 -11.24 10.74
C ALA A 110 -9.04 -12.39 10.09
N THR A 111 -9.02 -12.48 8.77
CA THR A 111 -9.63 -13.54 7.99
C THR A 111 -8.57 -14.43 7.36
N GLU A 112 -8.97 -15.65 7.02
CA GLU A 112 -8.18 -16.55 6.18
C GLU A 112 -9.07 -17.00 5.02
N ASN A 113 -8.75 -16.54 3.82
CA ASN A 113 -9.53 -16.76 2.61
C ASN A 113 -8.72 -17.55 1.57
N ARG A 114 -8.89 -18.87 1.57
CA ARG A 114 -8.23 -19.79 0.62
C ARG A 114 -9.15 -20.37 -0.45
N GLU A 115 -10.45 -20.23 -0.27
CA GLU A 115 -11.46 -20.86 -1.13
C GLU A 115 -11.69 -20.04 -2.41
N VAL A 116 -11.72 -20.73 -3.55
CA VAL A 116 -12.05 -20.14 -4.84
C VAL A 116 -13.51 -20.41 -5.16
N GLY A 117 -14.28 -19.36 -5.42
CA GLY A 117 -15.72 -19.46 -5.65
C GLY A 117 -16.29 -18.25 -6.39
N ARG A 118 -17.57 -18.34 -6.75
CA ARG A 118 -18.29 -17.18 -7.28
C ARG A 118 -18.44 -16.16 -6.15
N ASP A 119 -18.04 -14.92 -6.41
CA ASP A 119 -18.07 -13.81 -5.44
C ASP A 119 -17.15 -14.01 -4.21
N MET A 120 -16.14 -14.87 -4.32
CA MET A 120 -15.11 -15.08 -3.29
C MET A 120 -13.74 -14.66 -3.83
N PHE A 121 -12.95 -14.02 -2.97
CA PHE A 121 -11.59 -13.58 -3.29
C PHE A 121 -10.63 -14.21 -2.28
N THR A 122 -9.52 -14.75 -2.79
CA THR A 122 -8.50 -15.38 -1.96
C THR A 122 -7.47 -14.36 -1.49
N ASP A 123 -6.91 -14.59 -0.31
CA ASP A 123 -5.75 -13.84 0.15
C ASP A 123 -4.54 -14.17 -0.75
N ALA A 124 -3.85 -13.13 -1.19
CA ALA A 124 -2.70 -13.27 -2.06
C ALA A 124 -1.71 -12.11 -1.85
N CYS A 125 -0.45 -12.38 -2.15
CA CYS A 125 0.60 -11.38 -2.24
C CYS A 125 1.38 -11.54 -3.55
N ALA A 126 2.03 -10.48 -3.99
CA ALA A 126 2.84 -10.48 -5.19
C ALA A 126 4.14 -9.73 -4.95
N ILE A 127 5.20 -10.18 -5.61
CA ILE A 127 6.48 -9.49 -5.69
C ILE A 127 6.66 -9.03 -7.13
N MET A 128 6.88 -7.73 -7.30
CA MET A 128 7.21 -7.15 -8.58
C MET A 128 8.72 -7.03 -8.72
N LEU A 129 9.28 -7.56 -9.79
CA LEU A 129 10.69 -7.46 -10.11
C LEU A 129 10.86 -6.52 -11.31
N PRO A 130 11.77 -5.53 -11.24
CA PRO A 130 12.05 -4.69 -12.39
C PRO A 130 12.76 -5.50 -13.47
N LEU A 131 12.39 -5.27 -14.73
CA LEU A 131 13.03 -5.91 -15.89
C LEU A 131 14.19 -5.09 -16.47
N VAL A 132 14.33 -3.84 -16.02
CA VAL A 132 15.36 -2.89 -16.47
C VAL A 132 16.04 -2.28 -15.25
N GLU A 133 17.28 -1.82 -15.40
CA GLU A 133 18.09 -1.27 -14.30
C GLU A 133 17.48 0.01 -13.71
N GLU A 134 16.87 0.83 -14.56
CA GLU A 134 16.21 2.09 -14.17
C GLU A 134 14.71 2.00 -14.49
N PRO A 135 13.94 1.25 -13.68
CA PRO A 135 12.50 1.16 -13.89
C PRO A 135 11.87 2.51 -13.58
N GLN A 136 10.89 2.91 -14.40
CA GLN A 136 10.03 4.03 -14.03
C GLN A 136 9.34 3.69 -12.69
N PRO A 137 9.19 4.68 -11.78
CA PRO A 137 8.45 4.48 -10.54
C PRO A 137 7.07 3.91 -10.85
N ASN A 138 6.63 2.94 -10.03
CA ASN A 138 5.37 2.26 -10.24
C ASN A 138 4.20 3.24 -10.14
N THR A 139 3.62 3.60 -11.28
CA THR A 139 2.39 4.38 -11.36
C THR A 139 1.19 3.46 -11.21
N ILE A 140 1.08 2.73 -10.09
CA ILE A 140 -0.19 2.08 -9.76
C ILE A 140 -1.18 3.21 -9.46
N MET A 141 -1.74 3.79 -10.52
CA MET A 141 -3.04 4.43 -10.53
C MET A 141 -4.06 3.31 -10.40
#